data_AF-A0A6B3IG51-F1
#
_entry.id   AF-A0A6B3IG51-F1
#
_cell.length_a   1.000
_cell.length_b   1.000
_cell.length_c   1.000
_cell.angle_alpha   90.00
_cell.angle_beta   90.00
_cell.angle_gamma   90.00
#
_symmetry.space_group_name_H-M   'P 1'
#
loop_
_entity.id
_entity.type
_entity.pdbx_description
1 polymer ?
#
loop_
_entity_poly.entity_id
_entity_poly.type
_entity_poly.pdbx_seq_one_letter_code
_entity_poly.pdbx_strand_id
1 'polypeptide(L)' 'VLQSMVNMLATGSDGAGSVRIPAAWCGVFGMRTTNGLLPSPDRSGLASAGVLARSAAGAERYLRHVLDG' A
#
# COMPACT_ATOMS: atom_id res chain seq x y z
N VAL A 1 -10.72 -0.98 -1.77
CA VAL A 1 -11.29 -0.27 -0.60
C VAL A 1 -10.23 0.72 -0.11
N LEU A 2 -10.22 1.93 -0.67
CA LEU A 2 -9.35 3.01 -0.19
C LEU A 2 -10.00 3.60 1.07
N GLN A 3 -9.36 3.51 2.22
CA GLN A 3 -9.71 4.36 3.35
C GLN A 3 -9.01 5.70 3.11
N SER A 4 -9.78 6.66 2.55
CA SER A 4 -9.58 8.12 2.55
C SER A 4 -8.13 8.67 2.61
N MET A 5 -7.70 9.34 1.52
CA MET A 5 -6.47 10.17 1.48
C MET A 5 -6.57 11.50 2.26
N VAL A 6 -7.49 11.62 3.23
CA VAL A 6 -7.60 12.79 4.13
C VAL A 6 -6.37 12.91 5.03
N ASN A 7 -5.69 11.79 5.29
CA ASN A 7 -4.33 11.76 5.79
C ASN A 7 -3.42 11.46 4.59
N MET A 8 -2.20 12.03 4.54
CA MET A 8 -1.30 11.99 3.37
C MET A 8 -0.78 10.59 2.94
N LEU A 9 -1.40 9.54 3.47
CA LEU A 9 -1.11 8.12 3.33
C LEU A 9 -2.44 7.34 3.38
N ALA A 10 -2.59 6.35 2.51
CA ALA A 10 -3.70 5.40 2.55
C ALA A 10 -3.19 3.97 2.36
N THR A 11 -3.76 3.01 3.09
CA THR A 11 -3.39 1.59 3.01
C THR A 11 -4.42 0.79 2.20
N GLY A 12 -3.98 -0.30 1.58
CA GLY A 12 -4.84 -1.20 0.84
C GLY A 12 -4.18 -2.55 0.58
N SER A 13 -4.80 -3.35 -0.28
CA SER A 13 -4.25 -4.61 -0.78
C SER A 13 -4.08 -4.55 -2.29
N ASP A 14 -3.02 -5.16 -2.81
CA ASP A 14 -2.69 -5.23 -4.23
C ASP A 14 -2.54 -6.69 -4.65
N GLY A 15 -3.63 -7.27 -5.17
CA GLY A 15 -3.64 -8.57 -5.84
C GLY A 15 -3.48 -8.45 -7.34
N ALA A 16 -4.37 -7.67 -7.96
CA ALA A 16 -4.41 -7.42 -9.40
C ALA A 16 -4.01 -5.97 -9.76
N GLY A 17 -3.24 -5.29 -8.91
CA GLY A 17 -2.89 -3.89 -9.12
C GLY A 17 -3.80 -2.89 -8.40
N SER A 18 -4.63 -3.32 -7.45
CA SER A 18 -5.59 -2.42 -6.78
C SER A 18 -4.97 -1.29 -5.93
N VAL A 19 -3.64 -1.27 -5.74
CA VAL A 19 -2.89 -0.10 -5.25
C VAL A 19 -2.22 0.63 -6.41
N ARG A 20 -1.57 -0.09 -7.34
CA ARG A 20 -0.83 0.53 -8.45
C ARG A 20 -1.71 1.22 -9.50
N ILE A 21 -2.88 0.66 -9.81
CA ILE A 21 -3.85 1.21 -10.77
C ILE A 21 -4.40 2.57 -10.29
N PRO A 22 -4.97 2.70 -9.08
CA PRO A 22 -5.42 4.01 -8.62
C PRO A 22 -4.27 5.00 -8.41
N ALA A 23 -3.07 4.53 -8.05
CA ALA A 23 -1.89 5.39 -7.97
C ALA A 23 -1.56 6.06 -9.30
N ALA A 24 -1.55 5.27 -10.39
CA ALA A 24 -1.31 5.77 -11.74
C ALA A 24 -2.41 6.75 -12.19
N TRP A 25 -3.66 6.45 -11.87
CA TRP A 25 -4.79 7.30 -12.24
C TRP A 25 -4.80 8.64 -11.50
N CYS A 26 -4.42 8.65 -10.23
CA CYS A 26 -4.39 9.85 -9.39
C CYS A 26 -3.05 10.60 -9.42
N GLY A 27 -2.02 10.08 -10.09
CA GLY A 27 -0.69 10.70 -10.14
C GLY A 27 0.04 10.70 -8.79
N VAL A 28 -0.15 9.65 -7.99
CA VAL A 28 0.48 9.49 -6.66
C VAL A 28 1.37 8.26 -6.62
N PHE A 29 2.17 8.12 -5.56
CA PHE A 29 3.01 6.94 -5.37
C PHE A 29 2.19 5.77 -4.84
N GLY A 30 2.28 4.60 -5.48
CA GLY A 30 1.63 3.36 -5.04
C GLY A 30 2.64 2.21 -4.93
N MET A 31 2.78 1.64 -3.74
CA MET A 31 3.71 0.55 -3.45
C MET A 31 2.94 -0.70 -3.02
N ARG A 32 3.23 -1.83 -3.67
CA ARG A 32 2.89 -3.18 -3.20
C ARG A 32 4.08 -3.73 -2.42
N THR A 33 3.84 -4.29 -1.25
CA THR A 33 4.88 -4.98 -0.48
C THR A 33 5.10 -6.41 -0.97
N THR A 34 6.25 -6.99 -0.67
CA THR A 34 6.52 -8.41 -0.89
C THR A 34 5.43 -9.27 -0.25
N ASN A 35 4.95 -10.31 -0.94
CA ASN A 35 3.96 -11.22 -0.39
C ASN A 35 4.46 -11.80 0.94
N GLY A 36 3.62 -11.75 1.97
CA GLY A 36 3.94 -12.24 3.31
C GLY A 36 4.82 -11.30 4.15
N LEU A 37 5.25 -10.14 3.64
CA LEU A 37 5.98 -9.16 4.45
C LEU A 37 5.09 -8.55 5.55
N LEU A 38 3.83 -8.30 5.23
CA LEU A 38 2.84 -7.75 6.15
C LEU A 38 1.64 -8.70 6.25
N PRO A 39 0.92 -8.71 7.40
CA PRO A 39 -0.30 -9.48 7.55
C PRO A 39 -1.31 -9.15 6.46
N SER A 40 -1.84 -10.17 5.79
CA SER A 40 -2.86 -10.03 4.75
C SER A 40 -4.06 -10.89 5.11
N PRO A 41 -5.30 -10.36 5.04
CA PRO A 41 -6.51 -11.16 5.20
C PRO A 41 -6.80 -12.02 3.96
N ASP A 42 -6.08 -11.82 2.86
CA ASP A 42 -6.21 -12.63 1.66
C ASP A 42 -5.59 -14.02 1.86
N ARG A 43 -6.44 -15.05 1.83
CA ARG A 43 -6.02 -16.45 1.99
C ARG A 43 -5.45 -17.06 0.72
N SER A 44 -5.64 -16.41 -0.44
CA SER A 44 -5.11 -16.92 -1.71
C SER A 44 -3.61 -16.68 -1.87
N GLY A 45 -3.04 -15.75 -1.09
CA GLY A 45 -1.64 -15.34 -1.21
C GLY A 45 -1.34 -14.53 -2.47
N LEU A 46 -2.37 -14.13 -3.23
CA LEU A 46 -2.23 -13.37 -4.46
C LEU A 46 -2.15 -11.87 -4.17
N ALA A 47 -2.83 -11.41 -3.13
CA ALA A 47 -2.84 -10.03 -2.68
C ALA A 47 -1.87 -9.80 -1.52
N SER A 48 -1.03 -8.77 -1.69
CA SER A 48 -0.16 -8.26 -0.63
C SER A 48 -0.66 -6.92 -0.12
N ALA A 49 -0.26 -6.55 1.09
CA ALA A 49 -0.49 -5.21 1.60
C ALA A 49 0.22 -4.17 0.72
N GLY A 50 -0.36 -2.98 0.61
CA GLY A 50 0.22 -1.88 -0.13
C GLY A 50 -0.21 -0.53 0.42
N VAL A 51 0.48 0.51 -0.04
CA VAL A 51 0.33 1.89 0.43
C VAL A 51 0.29 2.86 -0.75
N LEU A 52 -0.57 3.86 -0.62
CA LEU A 52 -0.64 5.06 -1.44
C LEU A 52 -0.06 6.23 -0.65
N ALA A 53 0.83 6.99 -1.26
CA ALA A 53 1.49 8.12 -0.63
C ALA A 53 1.72 9.26 -1.64
N ARG A 54 1.93 10.47 -1.15
CA ARG A 54 2.34 11.61 -2.01
C ARG A 54 3.74 11.48 -2.58
N SER A 55 4.58 10.62 -2.00
CA SER A 55 5.96 10.39 -2.42
C SER A 55 6.50 9.06 -1.91
N ALA A 56 7.59 8.59 -2.51
CA ALA A 56 8.30 7.38 -2.07
C ALA A 56 8.81 7.50 -0.63
N ALA A 57 9.32 8.66 -0.22
CA ALA A 57 9.79 8.90 1.14
C ALA A 57 8.67 8.78 2.19
N GLY A 58 7.44 9.17 1.84
CA GLY A 58 6.28 8.98 2.71
C GLY A 58 5.94 7.49 2.91
N ALA A 59 5.98 6.71 1.82
CA ALA A 59 5.75 5.27 1.88
C ALA A 59 6.85 4.54 2.66
N GLU A 60 8.12 4.94 2.50
CA GLU A 60 9.24 4.38 3.26
C GLU A 60 9.07 4.60 4.77
N ARG A 61 8.75 5.83 5.20
CA ARG A 61 8.52 6.14 6.61
C ARG A 61 7.40 5.30 7.22
N TYR A 62 6.31 5.13 6.49
CA TYR A 62 5.22 4.25 6.90
C TYR A 62 5.71 2.80 7.04
N LEU A 63 6.42 2.28 6.04
CA LEU A 63 6.89 0.90 6.05
C LEU A 63 7.87 0.63 7.21
N ARG A 64 8.82 1.54 7.46
CA ARG A 64 9.73 1.44 8.63
C ARG A 64 8.94 1.41 9.92
N HIS A 65 8.00 2.33 10.10
CA HIS A 65 7.19 2.39 11.32
C HIS A 65 6.39 1.09 11.58
N VAL A 66 5.89 0.45 10.53
CA VAL A 66 5.13 -0.81 10.65
C VAL A 66 6.03 -2.03 10.85
N LEU A 67 7.27 -2.01 10.33
CA LEU A 67 8.23 -3.11 10.47
C LEU A 67 9.05 -3.04 11.76
N ASP A 68 9.24 -1.85 12.32
CA ASP A 68 9.96 -1.62 13.59
C ASP A 68 9.07 -1.87 14.83
N GLY A 69 7.81 -2.27 14.62
CA GLY A 69 6.80 -2.54 15.65
C GLY A 69 6.75 -3.99 16.12
#